data_AF-A0A9P6MDZ5-F1
#
_entry.id   AF-A0A9P6MDZ5-F1
#
_cell.length_a   1.000
_cell.length_b   1.000
_cell.length_c   1.000
_cell.angle_alpha   90.00
_cell.angle_beta   90.00
_cell.angle_gamma   90.00
#
_symmetry.space_group_name_H-M   'P 1'
#
loop_
_entity.id
_entity.type
_entity.pdbx_description
1 polymer ?
#
loop_
_entity_poly.entity_id
_entity_poly.type
_entity_poly.pdbx_seq_one_letter_code
_entity_poly.pdbx_strand_id
1 'polypeptide(L)'
;MDDKSRESIRKAFSDYYRQRYLDAEEKAKSSAIFTKVMYGHKWTDRLLRNAITKCYPHWLKRKVSNIAYAGRPQINWLPLVEARGPGQVFPQEGRELAESRALVI
;
A
#
# COMPACT_ATOMS: atom_id res chain seq x y z
N MET A 1 16.97 -1.64 17.85
CA MET A 1 17.66 -0.33 17.79
C MET A 1 17.89 0.07 19.23
N ASP A 2 19.12 -0.09 19.71
CA ASP A 2 19.46 0.26 21.10
C ASP A 2 19.85 1.73 21.25
N ASP A 3 20.08 2.42 20.13
CA ASP A 3 20.34 3.86 20.07
C ASP A 3 19.04 4.68 19.87
N LYS A 4 18.62 5.36 20.94
CA LYS A 4 17.47 6.29 21.00
C LYS A 4 17.88 7.75 20.84
N SER A 5 19.08 8.02 20.32
CA SER A 5 19.52 9.38 20.03
C SER A 5 18.56 10.09 19.06
N ARG A 6 18.49 11.42 19.17
CA ARG A 6 17.66 12.26 18.29
C ARG A 6 18.06 12.08 16.82
N GLU A 7 19.34 11.86 16.55
CA GLU A 7 19.87 11.64 15.21
C GLU A 7 19.43 10.30 14.63
N SER A 8 19.51 9.22 15.42
CA SER A 8 19.00 7.89 15.06
C SER A 8 17.50 7.95 14.71
N ILE A 9 16.70 8.63 15.54
CA ILE A 9 15.27 8.81 15.31
C ILE A 9 15.03 9.57 14.00
N ARG A 10 15.72 10.70 13.78
CA ARG A 10 15.56 11.51 12.56
C ARG A 10 15.90 10.70 11.31
N LYS A 11 16.99 9.92 11.36
CA LYS A 11 17.39 9.02 10.27
C LYS A 11 16.30 7.97 9.99
N ALA A 12 15.77 7.32 11.03
CA ALA A 12 14.70 6.33 10.87
C ALA A 12 13.45 6.90 10.19
N PHE A 13 13.04 8.13 10.53
CA PHE A 13 11.91 8.79 9.84
C PHE A 13 12.24 9.15 8.39
N SER A 14 13.45 9.64 8.10
CA SER A 14 13.88 9.93 6.74
C SER A 14 13.93 8.68 5.86
N ASP A 15 14.45 7.57 6.38
CA ASP A 15 14.50 6.30 5.66
C ASP A 15 13.09 5.74 5.43
N TYR A 16 12.22 5.80 6.45
CA TYR A 16 10.82 5.42 6.32
C TYR A 16 10.10 6.25 5.24
N TYR A 17 10.29 7.56 5.22
CA TYR A 17 9.71 8.44 4.20
C TYR A 17 10.17 8.05 2.79
N ARG A 18 11.48 7.87 2.59
CA ARG A 18 12.04 7.50 1.27
C ARG A 18 11.47 6.20 0.75
N GLN A 19 11.37 5.19 1.60
CA GLN A 19 10.85 3.87 1.22
C GLN A 19 9.36 3.89 0.84
N ARG A 20 8.58 4.85 1.35
CA ARG A 20 7.10 4.79 1.29
C ARG A 20 6.46 5.92 0.51
N TYR A 21 7.18 7.01 0.24
CA TYR A 21 6.62 8.18 -0.41
C TYR A 21 6.02 7.86 -1.79
N LEU A 22 6.73 7.10 -2.62
CA LEU A 22 6.28 6.73 -3.96
C LEU A 22 4.98 5.90 -3.92
N ASP A 23 4.95 4.87 -3.06
CA ASP A 23 3.75 4.05 -2.85
C ASP A 23 2.57 4.90 -2.34
N ALA A 24 2.82 5.85 -1.43
CA ALA A 24 1.79 6.72 -0.88
C ALA A 24 1.25 7.70 -1.94
N GLU A 25 2.13 8.25 -2.77
CA GLU A 25 1.75 9.13 -3.88
C GLU A 25 0.90 8.40 -4.92
N GLU A 26 1.30 7.20 -5.32
CA GLU A 26 0.54 6.37 -6.26
C GLU A 26 -0.85 6.03 -5.71
N LYS A 27 -0.93 5.64 -4.43
CA LYS A 27 -2.20 5.38 -3.74
C LYS A 27 -3.07 6.63 -3.65
N ALA A 28 -2.49 7.80 -3.39
CA ALA A 28 -3.23 9.05 -3.34
C ALA A 28 -3.84 9.41 -4.71
N LYS A 29 -3.04 9.32 -5.79
CA LYS A 29 -3.51 9.54 -7.17
C LYS A 29 -4.61 8.55 -7.55
N SER A 30 -4.40 7.27 -7.27
CA SER A 30 -5.37 6.21 -7.56
C SER A 30 -6.68 6.42 -6.79
N SER A 31 -6.59 6.81 -5.51
CA SER A 31 -7.75 7.10 -4.66
C SER A 31 -8.55 8.31 -5.19
N ALA A 32 -7.87 9.37 -5.63
CA ALA A 32 -8.51 10.53 -6.22
C ALA A 32 -9.27 10.17 -7.51
N ILE A 33 -8.67 9.38 -8.39
CA ILE A 33 -9.31 8.88 -9.62
C ILE A 33 -10.51 8.00 -9.26
N PHE A 34 -10.34 7.04 -8.35
CA PHE A 34 -11.41 6.14 -7.93
C PHE A 34 -12.59 6.92 -7.35
N THR A 35 -12.33 7.88 -6.47
CA THR A 35 -13.35 8.75 -5.87
C THR A 35 -14.09 9.53 -6.96
N LYS A 36 -13.37 10.09 -7.94
CA LYS A 36 -13.98 10.78 -9.08
C LYS A 36 -14.88 9.86 -9.89
N VAL A 37 -14.49 8.61 -10.16
CA VAL A 37 -15.33 7.67 -10.93
C VAL A 37 -16.57 7.24 -10.14
N MET A 38 -16.41 7.02 -8.83
CA MET A 38 -17.48 6.51 -7.96
C MET A 38 -18.50 7.58 -7.57
N TYR A 39 -18.10 8.85 -7.45
CA TYR A 39 -18.98 9.94 -7.03
C TYR A 39 -19.17 11.02 -8.09
N GLY A 40 -18.44 10.95 -9.20
CA GLY A 40 -18.58 11.88 -10.31
C GLY A 40 -19.96 11.82 -10.94
N HIS A 41 -20.42 12.98 -11.40
CA HIS A 41 -21.73 13.16 -12.03
C HIS A 41 -21.67 13.15 -13.56
N LYS A 42 -20.48 13.03 -14.18
CA LYS A 42 -20.35 12.98 -15.64
C LYS A 42 -20.86 11.65 -16.18
N TRP A 43 -21.39 11.67 -17.41
CA TRP A 43 -21.87 10.46 -18.08
C TRP A 43 -20.75 9.43 -18.29
N THR A 44 -19.52 9.89 -18.54
CA THR A 44 -18.32 9.05 -18.64
C THR A 44 -18.02 8.31 -17.34
N ASP A 45 -18.18 8.99 -16.20
CA ASP A 45 -17.94 8.40 -14.87
C ASP A 45 -18.99 7.32 -14.58
N ARG A 46 -20.26 7.54 -14.99
CA ARG A 46 -21.34 6.55 -14.88
C ARG A 46 -21.08 5.31 -15.75
N LEU A 47 -20.65 5.48 -17.00
CA LEU A 47 -20.29 4.36 -17.87
C LEU A 47 -19.13 3.55 -17.28
N LEU A 48 -18.07 4.22 -16.86
CA LEU A 48 -16.89 3.56 -16.29
C LEU A 48 -17.25 2.81 -14.99
N ARG A 49 -18.07 3.41 -14.12
CA ARG A 49 -18.57 2.74 -12.91
C ARG A 49 -19.40 1.50 -13.21
N ASN A 50 -20.28 1.56 -14.22
CA ASN A 50 -21.05 0.40 -14.66
C ASN A 50 -20.15 -0.71 -15.23
N ALA A 51 -19.13 -0.35 -16.01
CA ALA A 51 -18.15 -1.30 -16.51
C ALA A 51 -17.36 -1.96 -15.36
N ILE A 52 -16.87 -1.18 -14.40
CA ILE A 52 -16.14 -1.72 -13.24
C ILE A 52 -17.06 -2.59 -12.38
N THR A 53 -18.29 -2.16 -12.09
CA THR A 53 -19.16 -2.94 -11.18
C THR A 53 -19.72 -4.21 -11.81
N LYS A 54 -19.92 -4.24 -13.13
CA LYS A 54 -20.46 -5.41 -13.85
C LYS A 54 -19.39 -6.37 -14.36
N CYS A 55 -18.27 -5.85 -14.85
CA CYS A 55 -17.23 -6.67 -15.50
C CYS A 55 -16.12 -7.12 -14.56
N TYR A 56 -16.07 -6.62 -13.32
CA TYR A 56 -14.99 -6.93 -12.39
C TYR A 56 -15.29 -8.20 -11.59
N PRO A 57 -14.65 -9.34 -11.92
CA PRO A 57 -15.02 -10.61 -11.33
C PRO A 57 -14.62 -10.68 -9.85
N HIS A 58 -15.41 -11.41 -9.06
CA HIS A 58 -15.26 -11.44 -7.61
C HIS A 58 -13.85 -11.91 -7.16
N TRP A 59 -13.27 -12.87 -7.87
CA TRP A 59 -11.91 -13.36 -7.58
C TRP A 59 -10.85 -12.26 -7.72
N LEU A 60 -11.01 -11.37 -8.70
CA LEU A 60 -10.07 -10.27 -8.94
C LEU A 60 -10.22 -9.22 -7.85
N LYS A 61 -11.46 -8.91 -7.45
CA LYS A 61 -11.74 -8.04 -6.30
C LYS A 61 -11.06 -8.56 -5.03
N ARG A 62 -11.20 -9.84 -4.74
CA ARG A 62 -10.55 -10.48 -3.57
C ARG A 62 -9.02 -10.40 -3.67
N LYS A 63 -8.45 -10.70 -4.84
CA LYS A 63 -7.00 -10.61 -5.07
C LYS A 63 -6.46 -9.19 -4.85
N VAL A 64 -7.13 -8.19 -5.42
CA VAL A 64 -6.73 -6.78 -5.31
C VAL A 64 -6.87 -6.27 -3.88
N SER A 65 -7.97 -6.58 -3.20
CA SER A 65 -8.14 -6.26 -1.78
C SER A 65 -7.07 -6.91 -0.91
N ASN A 66 -6.75 -8.19 -1.15
CA ASN A 66 -5.70 -8.87 -0.40
C ASN A 66 -4.34 -8.18 -0.59
N ILE A 67 -3.98 -7.82 -1.82
CA ILE A 67 -2.73 -7.10 -2.08
C ILE A 67 -2.71 -5.72 -1.41
N ALA A 68 -3.84 -5.01 -1.46
CA ALA A 68 -3.97 -3.68 -0.84
C ALA A 68 -3.84 -3.72 0.69
N TYR A 69 -4.38 -4.77 1.35
CA TYR A 69 -4.36 -4.92 2.80
C TYR A 69 -3.15 -5.70 3.35
N ALA A 70 -2.43 -6.43 2.50
CA ALA A 70 -1.26 -7.20 2.91
C ALA A 70 -0.05 -6.31 3.24
N GLY A 71 0.00 -5.09 2.70
CA GLY A 71 1.01 -4.10 3.04
C GLY A 71 0.71 -3.42 4.38
N ARG A 72 1.52 -3.69 5.40
CA ARG A 72 1.45 -3.05 6.72
C ARG A 72 2.63 -2.09 6.91
N PRO A 73 2.51 -0.81 6.49
CA PRO A 73 3.55 0.17 6.75
C PRO A 73 3.70 0.38 8.26
N GLN A 74 4.86 -0.01 8.78
CA GLN A 74 5.25 0.22 10.15
C GLN A 74 6.71 0.66 10.16
N ILE A 75 7.06 1.55 11.09
CA ILE A 75 8.45 1.99 11.23
C ILE A 75 9.23 0.88 11.94
N ASN A 76 10.40 0.52 11.41
CA ASN A 76 11.20 -0.65 11.82
C ASN A 76 11.55 -0.75 13.32
N TRP A 77 11.47 0.34 14.09
CA TRP A 77 11.75 0.33 15.54
C TRP A 77 10.49 0.11 16.40
N LEU A 78 9.29 0.11 15.80
CA LEU A 78 8.07 -0.27 16.51
C LEU A 78 7.93 -1.79 16.53
N PRO A 79 7.44 -2.38 17.64
CA PRO A 79 7.21 -3.82 17.71
C PRO A 79 6.18 -4.25 16.68
N LEU A 80 6.48 -5.30 15.92
CA LEU A 80 5.63 -5.80 14.85
C LEU A 80 4.22 -6.06 15.36
N VAL A 81 3.21 -5.50 14.69
CA VAL A 81 1.81 -5.79 15.02
C VAL A 81 1.47 -7.21 14.57
N GLU A 82 0.91 -7.99 15.50
CA GLU A 82 0.48 -9.37 15.24
C GLU A 82 -0.45 -9.50 14.01
N ALA A 83 -0.35 -10.65 13.34
CA ALA A 83 -1.18 -10.95 12.18
C ALA A 83 -2.66 -11.16 12.58
N ARG A 84 -3.48 -10.13 12.43
CA ARG A 84 -4.94 -10.25 12.58
C ARG A 84 -5.56 -10.83 11.31
N GLY A 85 -5.67 -12.16 11.24
CA GLY A 85 -6.37 -12.89 10.19
C GLY A 85 -5.47 -13.70 9.24
N PRO A 86 -6.08 -14.49 8.32
CA PRO A 86 -5.37 -15.47 7.47
C PRO A 86 -4.67 -14.86 6.24
N GLY A 87 -4.65 -13.53 6.12
CA GLY A 87 -4.04 -12.85 4.98
C GLY A 87 -2.51 -12.91 5.04
N GLN A 88 -1.88 -13.13 3.88
CA GLN A 88 -0.43 -13.00 3.75
C GLN A 88 0.01 -11.58 4.14
N VAL A 89 1.02 -11.48 5.01
CA VAL A 89 1.62 -10.21 5.41
C VAL A 89 2.84 -9.97 4.53
N PHE A 90 2.89 -8.83 3.84
CA PHE A 90 4.07 -8.45 3.06
C PHE A 90 5.18 -7.88 3.96
N PRO A 91 6.44 -7.92 3.50
CA PRO A 91 7.56 -7.30 4.20
C PRO A 91 7.27 -5.84 4.58
N GLN A 92 7.82 -5.42 5.73
CA GLN A 92 7.72 -4.03 6.19
C GLN A 92 8.70 -3.09 5.48
N GLU A 93 9.68 -3.61 4.76
CA GLU A 93 10.51 -2.80 3.89
C GLU A 93 9.72 -2.41 2.62
N GLY A 94 10.03 -1.26 2.02
CA GLY A 94 9.38 -0.83 0.77
C GLY A 94 9.54 -1.87 -0.34
N ARG A 95 8.64 -1.84 -1.35
CA ARG A 95 8.63 -2.81 -2.47
C ARG A 95 9.99 -2.97 -3.13
N GLU A 96 10.70 -1.87 -3.33
CA GLU A 96 12.01 -1.82 -3.99
C GLU A 96 13.09 -2.65 -3.25
N LEU A 97 13.03 -2.70 -1.92
CA LEU A 97 13.92 -3.51 -1.06
C LEU A 97 13.49 -4.98 -1.00
N ALA A 98 12.20 -5.25 -1.06
CA ALA A 98 11.66 -6.61 -1.09
C ALA A 98 11.96 -7.32 -2.43
N GLU A 99 11.83 -6.59 -3.55
CA GLU A 99 12.11 -7.11 -4.90
C GLU A 99 13.61 -7.31 -5.14
N SER A 100 14.45 -6.39 -4.69
CA SER A 100 15.92 -6.54 -4.78
C SER A 100 16.46 -7.68 -3.93
N ARG A 101 15.84 -8.00 -2.77
CA ARG A 101 16.20 -9.18 -1.96
C ARG A 101 15.66 -10.49 -2.52
N ALA A 102 14.51 -10.47 -3.19
CA ALA A 102 13.94 -11.64 -3.85
C ALA A 102 14.72 -12.06 -5.12
N LEU A 103 15.49 -11.16 -5.73
CA LEU A 103 16.33 -11.43 -6.90
C LEU A 103 17.73 -11.99 -6.55
N VAL A 104 18.07 -12.10 -5.27
CA VAL A 104 19.38 -12.59 -4.78
C VAL A 104 19.31 -14.06 -4.31
N ILE A 105 18.18 -14.74 -4.51
CA ILE A 105 17.97 -16.17 -4.25
C ILE A 105 17.66 -16.86 -5.58
#